data_AF-A0A2D8R206-F1
#
_entry.id   AF-A0A2D8R206-F1
#
_cell.length_a   1.000
_cell.length_b   1.000
_cell.length_c   1.000
_cell.angle_alpha   90.00
_cell.angle_beta   90.00
_cell.angle_gamma   90.00
#
_symmetry.space_group_name_H-M   'P 1'
#
loop_
_entity.id
_entity.type
_entity.pdbx_description
1 polymer ?
#
loop_
_entity_poly.entity_id
_entity_poly.type
_entity_poly.pdbx_seq_one_letter_code
_entity_poly.pdbx_strand_id
1 'polypeptide(L)'
;MRIIDAGERLDGRPEGSPILTSGNPRDNLRLIWRKPDFAGAARSKKTSPERAALFEAVYMSLAPRPAPVMIDGMAGSWPPLWRGAILILKSMWESGIGADLSDLRAAYDAACRAAVSPAIADIAPLAGGRLGRRDATPKHPFDMHPAIKASAKWLPRLGWPNEELLSFERCYGAIPTRDAEGEFLQLVEIRGRSWSRIGSGARHQSEDTAFEELKPLAARLLEDRRRDEAVGVSDKALGPGGVRIGPPNPKRVGRTDSKDLVSVLKLKGVEFGRGILQRERREVCDLAFDAMFDLCQVLRMPAPAASLWGRAGLAFGSRGMGPGVLGHFEPKAFVVHMDGWSGAGVLAHEFGHALDSAMAQAAGLGEAAFLSEGVAAGWREDALARMLAEVYEACIKDRDGLPSAFLKDSRKLDGYGRSYWATPV
;
A
#
# COMPACT_ATOMS: atom_id res chain seq x y z
N MET A 1 22.80 0.81 18.63
CA MET A 1 22.01 -0.37 18.20
C MET A 1 21.96 -0.37 16.67
N ARG A 2 22.64 -1.33 16.02
CA ARG A 2 22.63 -1.47 14.54
C ARG A 2 21.29 -2.08 14.12
N ILE A 3 20.61 -1.44 13.19
CA ILE A 3 19.32 -1.88 12.64
C ILE A 3 19.61 -2.91 11.53
N ILE A 4 19.00 -4.10 11.64
CA ILE A 4 19.19 -5.25 10.73
C ILE A 4 17.89 -5.45 9.91
N ASP A 5 18.06 -5.82 8.63
CA ASP A 5 17.01 -5.97 7.60
C ASP A 5 15.97 -7.05 7.98
N ALA A 6 14.69 -6.65 8.09
CA ALA A 6 13.57 -7.52 8.47
C ALA A 6 12.91 -8.25 7.27
N GLY A 7 13.43 -8.07 6.05
CA GLY A 7 12.81 -8.56 4.81
C GLY A 7 12.73 -10.08 4.65
N GLU A 8 13.52 -10.86 5.40
CA GLU A 8 13.56 -12.33 5.27
C GLU A 8 12.68 -13.09 6.27
N ARG A 9 12.08 -12.43 7.26
CA ARG A 9 11.34 -13.13 8.32
C ARG A 9 9.86 -12.73 8.37
N LEU A 10 9.01 -13.75 8.25
CA LEU A 10 7.61 -13.79 8.71
C LEU A 10 6.52 -13.15 7.83
N ASP A 11 6.33 -13.58 6.58
CA ASP A 11 5.05 -13.58 5.83
C ASP A 11 4.11 -12.34 6.01
N GLY A 12 4.64 -11.14 6.24
CA GLY A 12 3.87 -9.92 6.51
C GLY A 12 3.18 -9.80 7.89
N ARG A 13 3.58 -10.55 8.93
CA ARG A 13 3.08 -10.36 10.31
C ARG A 13 4.10 -9.61 11.20
N PRO A 14 3.66 -8.78 12.17
CA PRO A 14 4.54 -8.18 13.17
C PRO A 14 5.38 -9.27 13.87
N GLU A 15 6.65 -8.97 14.14
CA GLU A 15 7.51 -9.86 14.90
C GLU A 15 6.90 -10.09 16.29
N GLY A 16 6.74 -11.35 16.71
CA GLY A 16 6.04 -11.72 17.95
C GLY A 16 4.54 -12.00 17.82
N SER A 17 3.91 -11.78 16.66
CA SER A 17 2.52 -12.22 16.45
C SER A 17 2.45 -13.74 16.26
N PRO A 18 1.68 -14.48 17.08
CA PRO A 18 1.55 -15.92 16.88
C PRO A 18 0.96 -16.22 15.49
N ILE A 19 1.71 -16.94 14.65
CA ILE A 19 1.44 -18.32 14.23
C ILE A 19 0.04 -18.93 14.42
N LEU A 20 -1.07 -18.19 14.38
CA LEU A 20 -2.41 -18.75 14.55
C LEU A 20 -2.79 -19.61 13.32
N THR A 21 -2.43 -20.89 13.38
CA THR A 21 -2.80 -21.94 12.43
C THR A 21 -3.06 -23.24 13.20
N SER A 22 -3.98 -24.06 12.70
CA SER A 22 -4.21 -25.42 13.21
C SER A 22 -3.28 -26.47 12.57
N GLY A 23 -2.47 -26.06 11.58
CA GLY A 23 -1.62 -26.95 10.79
C GLY A 23 -0.19 -27.05 11.29
N ASN A 24 0.56 -27.98 10.71
CA ASN A 24 1.99 -28.16 10.94
C ASN A 24 2.83 -27.28 9.98
N PRO A 25 4.16 -27.18 10.15
CA PRO A 25 5.01 -26.34 9.30
C PRO A 25 4.97 -26.64 7.79
N ARG A 26 4.60 -27.86 7.38
CA ARG A 26 4.44 -28.27 5.97
C ARG A 26 3.09 -27.84 5.38
N ASP A 27 2.14 -27.40 6.21
CA ASP A 27 0.84 -26.90 5.78
C ASP A 27 0.93 -25.47 5.27
N ASN A 28 1.56 -25.35 4.10
CA ASN A 28 1.78 -24.10 3.42
C ASN A 28 1.33 -24.23 1.97
N LEU A 29 0.46 -23.31 1.53
CA LEU A 29 -0.08 -23.28 0.17
C LEU A 29 1.03 -23.40 -0.88
N ARG A 30 2.14 -22.70 -0.71
CA ARG A 30 3.25 -22.67 -1.69
C ARG A 30 4.02 -23.99 -1.76
N LEU A 31 3.98 -24.79 -0.70
CA LEU A 31 4.60 -26.13 -0.68
C LEU A 31 3.70 -27.16 -1.37
N ILE A 32 2.38 -27.06 -1.21
CA ILE A 32 1.41 -28.00 -1.80
C ILE A 32 1.10 -27.65 -3.26
N TRP A 33 0.87 -26.38 -3.53
CA TRP A 33 0.59 -25.82 -4.84
C TRP A 33 1.39 -24.53 -5.04
N ARG A 34 2.60 -24.68 -5.59
CA ARG A 34 3.39 -23.55 -6.06
C ARG A 34 2.60 -22.80 -7.13
N LYS A 35 2.45 -21.47 -6.98
CA LYS A 35 1.69 -20.62 -7.91
C LYS A 35 2.11 -20.92 -9.36
N PRO A 36 1.19 -21.44 -10.21
CA PRO A 36 1.45 -21.58 -11.63
C PRO A 36 1.71 -20.23 -12.30
N ASP A 37 2.47 -20.24 -13.40
CA ASP A 37 2.51 -19.09 -14.31
C ASP A 37 1.23 -19.06 -15.15
N PHE A 38 0.14 -18.57 -14.55
CA PHE A 38 -1.17 -18.47 -15.18
C PHE A 38 -1.12 -17.63 -16.46
N ALA A 39 -0.43 -16.49 -16.41
CA ALA A 39 -0.23 -15.61 -17.56
C ALA A 39 0.54 -16.31 -18.69
N GLY A 40 1.63 -17.02 -18.38
CA GLY A 40 2.38 -17.80 -19.35
C GLY A 40 1.57 -18.95 -19.97
N ALA A 41 0.72 -19.62 -19.18
CA ALA A 41 -0.18 -20.65 -19.68
C ALA A 41 -1.20 -20.09 -20.70
N ALA A 42 -1.74 -18.90 -20.45
CA ALA A 42 -2.61 -18.21 -21.39
C ALA A 42 -1.86 -17.68 -22.63
N ARG A 43 -0.67 -17.08 -22.47
CA ARG A 43 0.19 -16.66 -23.61
C ARG A 43 0.55 -17.82 -24.54
N SER A 44 0.86 -18.98 -23.96
CA SER A 44 1.18 -20.20 -24.70
C SER A 44 -0.05 -20.99 -25.19
N LYS A 45 -1.26 -20.43 -25.06
CA LYS A 45 -2.54 -21.03 -25.48
C LYS A 45 -2.84 -22.40 -24.85
N LYS A 46 -2.21 -22.73 -23.71
CA LYS A 46 -2.55 -23.93 -22.92
C LYS A 46 -3.89 -23.79 -22.20
N THR A 47 -4.35 -22.55 -22.01
CA THR A 47 -5.67 -22.22 -21.47
C THR A 47 -6.11 -20.86 -21.99
N SER A 48 -7.39 -20.50 -21.80
CA SER A 48 -7.86 -19.16 -22.18
C SER A 48 -7.41 -18.10 -21.16
N PRO A 49 -7.27 -16.82 -21.56
CA PRO A 49 -7.02 -15.72 -20.64
C PRO A 49 -8.05 -15.63 -19.51
N GLU A 50 -9.34 -15.87 -19.80
CA GLU A 50 -10.42 -15.82 -18.82
C GLU A 50 -10.24 -16.88 -17.73
N ARG A 51 -9.93 -18.12 -18.14
CA ARG A 51 -9.69 -19.21 -17.20
C ARG A 51 -8.41 -18.98 -16.40
N ALA A 52 -7.33 -18.51 -17.03
CA ALA A 52 -6.10 -18.18 -16.33
C ALA A 52 -6.31 -17.09 -15.27
N ALA A 53 -7.03 -16.01 -15.62
CA ALA A 53 -7.35 -14.93 -14.70
C ALA A 53 -8.26 -15.41 -13.55
N LEU A 54 -9.26 -16.25 -13.84
CA LEU A 54 -10.11 -16.87 -12.82
C LEU A 54 -9.29 -17.68 -11.81
N PHE A 55 -8.39 -18.55 -12.28
CA PHE A 55 -7.57 -19.37 -11.40
C PHE A 55 -6.54 -18.55 -10.62
N GLU A 56 -6.00 -17.48 -11.19
CA GLU A 56 -5.13 -16.56 -10.46
C GLU A 56 -5.90 -15.87 -9.32
N ALA A 57 -7.13 -15.43 -9.59
CA ALA A 57 -8.02 -14.83 -8.59
C ALA A 57 -8.38 -15.79 -7.45
N VAL A 58 -8.68 -17.05 -7.79
CA VAL A 58 -8.90 -18.13 -6.82
C VAL A 58 -7.64 -18.32 -5.98
N TYR A 59 -6.48 -18.47 -6.60
CA TYR A 59 -5.21 -18.68 -5.90
C TYR A 59 -4.90 -17.56 -4.90
N MET A 60 -5.14 -16.29 -5.27
CA MET A 60 -4.97 -15.14 -4.38
C MET A 60 -5.94 -15.14 -3.20
N SER A 61 -7.10 -15.77 -3.35
CA SER A 61 -8.16 -15.85 -2.35
C SER A 61 -7.98 -17.01 -1.37
N LEU A 62 -7.12 -17.98 -1.67
CA LEU A 62 -6.83 -19.11 -0.79
C LEU A 62 -6.14 -18.71 0.52
N ALA A 63 -6.43 -19.46 1.57
CA ALA A 63 -5.70 -19.37 2.82
C ALA A 63 -4.28 -19.94 2.64
N PRO A 64 -3.23 -19.19 3.03
CA PRO A 64 -1.85 -19.65 2.89
C PRO A 64 -1.49 -20.82 3.83
N ARG A 65 -2.26 -20.98 4.92
CA ARG A 65 -2.15 -22.02 5.93
C ARG A 65 -3.56 -22.35 6.45
N PRO A 66 -3.80 -23.56 6.98
CA PRO A 66 -5.11 -23.92 7.53
C PRO A 66 -5.47 -23.02 8.71
N ALA A 67 -6.72 -22.56 8.70
CA ALA A 67 -7.23 -21.66 9.72
C ALA A 67 -7.34 -22.36 11.09
N PRO A 68 -7.11 -21.64 12.21
CA PRO A 68 -7.25 -22.16 13.58
C PRO A 68 -8.73 -22.26 13.97
N VAL A 69 -9.53 -22.98 13.20
CA VAL A 69 -10.96 -23.16 13.46
C VAL A 69 -11.13 -24.31 14.44
N MET A 70 -11.78 -24.03 15.58
CA MET A 70 -12.31 -25.07 16.45
C MET A 70 -13.72 -25.37 15.98
N ILE A 71 -13.93 -26.57 15.45
CA ILE A 71 -15.27 -27.11 15.22
C ILE A 71 -15.56 -27.98 16.43
N ASP A 72 -16.65 -27.70 17.13
CA ASP A 72 -17.05 -28.47 18.31
C ASP A 72 -17.10 -29.97 17.98
N GLY A 73 -16.38 -30.77 18.76
CA GLY A 73 -16.26 -32.22 18.57
C GLY A 73 -15.33 -32.68 17.43
N MET A 74 -14.66 -31.77 16.71
CA MET A 74 -13.79 -32.12 15.56
C MET A 74 -12.42 -31.42 15.56
N ALA A 75 -11.77 -31.33 16.73
CA ALA A 75 -10.40 -30.82 16.84
C ALA A 75 -9.44 -31.63 15.94
N GLY A 76 -8.64 -30.93 15.11
CA GLY A 76 -7.65 -31.56 14.22
C GLY A 76 -8.16 -31.99 12.83
N SER A 77 -9.46 -31.84 12.54
CA SER A 77 -10.04 -32.18 11.23
C SER A 77 -9.76 -31.14 10.13
N TRP A 78 -9.47 -29.89 10.50
CA TRP A 78 -9.36 -28.78 9.54
C TRP A 78 -8.12 -28.81 8.64
N PRO A 79 -6.89 -29.13 9.12
CA PRO A 79 -5.72 -29.17 8.25
C PRO A 79 -5.85 -30.19 7.10
N PRO A 80 -6.31 -31.44 7.31
CA PRO A 80 -6.61 -32.35 6.22
C PRO A 80 -7.62 -31.80 5.20
N LEU A 81 -8.72 -31.19 5.65
CA LEU A 81 -9.72 -30.58 4.78
C LEU A 81 -9.13 -29.45 3.93
N TRP A 82 -8.33 -28.57 4.54
CA TRP A 82 -7.64 -27.51 3.82
C TRP A 82 -6.69 -28.08 2.77
N ARG A 83 -5.88 -29.11 3.09
CA ARG A 83 -5.00 -29.77 2.11
C ARG A 83 -5.81 -30.36 0.94
N GLY A 84 -6.91 -31.05 1.25
CA GLY A 84 -7.81 -31.62 0.24
C GLY A 84 -8.36 -30.55 -0.70
N ALA A 85 -8.86 -29.44 -0.14
CA ALA A 85 -9.34 -28.30 -0.92
C ALA A 85 -8.27 -27.72 -1.87
N ILE A 86 -7.03 -27.55 -1.39
CA ILE A 86 -5.92 -27.06 -2.24
C ILE A 86 -5.61 -28.06 -3.36
N LEU A 87 -5.59 -29.37 -3.06
CA LEU A 87 -5.32 -30.41 -4.04
C LEU A 87 -6.43 -30.54 -5.09
N ILE A 88 -7.69 -30.37 -4.70
CA ILE A 88 -8.83 -30.34 -5.63
C ILE A 88 -8.66 -29.19 -6.62
N LEU A 89 -8.40 -27.97 -6.12
CA LEU A 89 -8.22 -26.80 -7.01
C LEU A 89 -6.99 -26.92 -7.91
N LYS A 90 -5.90 -27.48 -7.39
CA LYS A 90 -4.72 -27.80 -8.19
C LYS A 90 -5.06 -28.80 -9.29
N SER A 91 -5.77 -29.88 -8.97
CA SER A 91 -6.21 -30.89 -9.95
C SER A 91 -7.14 -30.29 -11.01
N MET A 92 -8.07 -29.42 -10.61
CA MET A 92 -8.95 -28.70 -11.55
C MET A 92 -8.17 -27.81 -12.51
N TRP A 93 -7.16 -27.09 -12.00
CA TRP A 93 -6.25 -26.32 -12.84
C TRP A 93 -5.54 -27.22 -13.86
N GLU A 94 -4.90 -28.29 -13.39
CA GLU A 94 -4.08 -29.21 -14.19
C GLU A 94 -4.92 -30.01 -15.21
N SER A 95 -6.18 -30.31 -14.89
CA SER A 95 -7.10 -31.09 -15.74
C SER A 95 -7.92 -30.23 -16.71
N GLY A 96 -7.71 -28.91 -16.74
CA GLY A 96 -8.45 -28.03 -17.65
C GLY A 96 -9.90 -27.73 -17.23
N ILE A 97 -10.33 -28.08 -16.02
CA ILE A 97 -11.70 -27.89 -15.52
C ILE A 97 -11.94 -26.40 -15.15
N GLY A 98 -13.19 -25.94 -15.29
CA GLY A 98 -13.67 -24.65 -14.79
C GLY A 98 -13.35 -23.46 -15.69
N ALA A 99 -14.13 -23.29 -16.76
CA ALA A 99 -13.99 -22.17 -17.70
C ALA A 99 -14.60 -20.87 -17.17
N ASP A 100 -15.67 -20.96 -16.37
CA ASP A 100 -16.29 -19.84 -15.67
C ASP A 100 -16.40 -20.08 -14.16
N LEU A 101 -16.73 -19.01 -13.43
CA LEU A 101 -16.78 -18.99 -11.97
C LEU A 101 -17.87 -19.90 -11.39
N SER A 102 -19.03 -19.98 -12.03
CA SER A 102 -20.18 -20.75 -11.53
C SER A 102 -19.87 -22.24 -11.61
N ASP A 103 -19.44 -22.70 -12.79
CA ASP A 103 -19.11 -24.10 -13.04
C ASP A 103 -17.94 -24.56 -12.17
N LEU A 104 -16.90 -23.73 -12.05
CA LEU A 104 -15.75 -24.04 -11.21
C LEU A 104 -16.14 -24.14 -9.72
N ARG A 105 -17.01 -23.25 -9.23
CA ARG A 105 -17.53 -23.31 -7.85
C ARG A 105 -18.33 -24.58 -7.62
N ALA A 106 -19.27 -24.89 -8.52
CA ALA A 106 -20.11 -26.08 -8.40
C ALA A 106 -19.29 -27.37 -8.40
N ALA A 107 -18.32 -27.49 -9.31
CA ALA A 107 -17.43 -28.63 -9.38
C ALA A 107 -16.56 -28.78 -8.11
N TYR A 108 -16.05 -27.66 -7.58
CA TYR A 108 -15.26 -27.64 -6.35
C TYR A 108 -16.09 -28.08 -5.14
N ASP A 109 -17.30 -27.56 -4.99
CA ASP A 109 -18.19 -27.90 -3.88
C ASP A 109 -18.54 -29.39 -3.92
N ALA A 110 -18.88 -29.92 -5.10
CA ALA A 110 -19.18 -31.33 -5.30
C ALA A 110 -17.99 -32.23 -4.94
N ALA A 111 -16.79 -31.88 -5.39
CA ALA A 111 -15.58 -32.63 -5.09
C ALA A 111 -15.23 -32.62 -3.59
N CYS A 112 -15.38 -31.48 -2.92
CA CYS A 112 -15.15 -31.37 -1.48
C CYS A 112 -16.14 -32.22 -0.68
N ARG A 113 -17.43 -32.17 -1.04
CA ARG A 113 -18.51 -32.92 -0.38
C ARG A 113 -18.35 -34.43 -0.56
N ALA A 114 -17.97 -34.87 -1.75
CA ALA A 114 -17.77 -36.29 -2.05
C ALA A 114 -16.58 -36.91 -1.28
N ALA A 115 -15.61 -36.09 -0.86
CA ALA A 115 -14.40 -36.55 -0.18
C ALA A 115 -14.56 -36.71 1.34
N VAL A 116 -15.73 -36.41 1.91
CA VAL A 116 -15.93 -36.34 3.37
C VAL A 116 -17.22 -37.02 3.81
N SER A 117 -17.38 -37.25 5.12
CA SER A 117 -18.62 -37.79 5.67
C SER A 117 -19.74 -36.74 5.63
N PRO A 118 -21.03 -37.17 5.63
CA PRO A 118 -22.17 -36.25 5.63
C PRO A 118 -22.15 -35.22 6.78
N ALA A 119 -21.56 -35.57 7.93
CA ALA A 119 -21.48 -34.71 9.10
C ALA A 119 -20.70 -33.40 8.89
N ILE A 120 -19.80 -33.35 7.89
CA ILE A 120 -18.96 -32.19 7.59
C ILE A 120 -19.06 -31.70 6.14
N ALA A 121 -19.99 -32.25 5.36
CA ALA A 121 -20.12 -31.95 3.94
C ALA A 121 -20.36 -30.46 3.67
N ASP A 122 -21.08 -29.76 4.55
CA ASP A 122 -21.39 -28.33 4.37
C ASP A 122 -20.20 -27.40 4.68
N ILE A 123 -19.28 -27.83 5.54
CA ILE A 123 -18.13 -27.01 5.94
C ILE A 123 -16.88 -27.30 5.10
N ALA A 124 -16.77 -28.49 4.51
CA ALA A 124 -15.59 -28.91 3.75
C ALA A 124 -15.22 -27.95 2.60
N PRO A 125 -16.17 -27.42 1.80
CA PRO A 125 -15.84 -26.45 0.74
C PRO A 125 -15.19 -25.16 1.26
N LEU A 126 -15.45 -24.76 2.51
CA LEU A 126 -14.88 -23.56 3.12
C LEU A 126 -13.40 -23.70 3.47
N ALA A 127 -12.88 -24.94 3.54
CA ALA A 127 -11.59 -25.23 4.14
C ALA A 127 -10.41 -24.54 3.45
N GLY A 128 -10.45 -24.36 2.13
CA GLY A 128 -9.41 -23.68 1.35
C GLY A 128 -9.40 -22.16 1.48
N GLY A 129 -10.46 -21.55 2.01
CA GLY A 129 -10.65 -20.11 2.01
C GLY A 129 -10.12 -19.41 3.25
N ARG A 130 -9.99 -18.08 3.14
CA ARG A 130 -9.45 -17.23 4.23
C ARG A 130 -10.49 -17.01 5.33
N LEU A 131 -10.01 -16.70 6.53
CA LEU A 131 -10.88 -16.24 7.61
C LEU A 131 -11.36 -14.80 7.35
N GLY A 132 -12.63 -14.54 7.70
CA GLY A 132 -13.17 -13.21 7.81
C GLY A 132 -12.44 -12.39 8.88
N ARG A 133 -12.17 -11.11 8.59
CA ARG A 133 -11.41 -10.23 9.49
C ARG A 133 -12.13 -9.92 10.81
N ARG A 134 -13.48 -9.88 10.81
CA ARG A 134 -14.29 -9.42 11.94
C ARG A 134 -14.84 -10.57 12.78
N ASP A 135 -15.19 -11.67 12.13
CA ASP A 135 -15.96 -12.78 12.69
C ASP A 135 -15.15 -14.08 12.77
N ALA A 136 -13.91 -14.10 12.24
CA ALA A 136 -13.05 -15.28 12.17
C ALA A 136 -13.71 -16.51 11.52
N THR A 137 -14.77 -16.32 10.73
CA THR A 137 -15.45 -17.41 10.02
C THR A 137 -14.70 -17.77 8.74
N PRO A 138 -14.55 -19.06 8.40
CA PRO A 138 -14.04 -19.47 7.10
C PRO A 138 -14.93 -18.95 5.97
N LYS A 139 -14.34 -18.22 5.02
CA LYS A 139 -15.01 -17.80 3.79
C LYS A 139 -14.80 -18.83 2.70
N HIS A 140 -15.72 -18.93 1.75
CA HIS A 140 -15.52 -19.79 0.60
C HIS A 140 -14.34 -19.29 -0.25
N PRO A 141 -13.50 -20.16 -0.86
CA PRO A 141 -12.41 -19.73 -1.75
C PRO A 141 -12.84 -18.82 -2.90
N PHE A 142 -14.11 -18.94 -3.30
CA PHE A 142 -14.72 -18.17 -4.40
C PHE A 142 -15.45 -16.90 -3.92
N ASP A 143 -15.54 -16.65 -2.61
CA ASP A 143 -16.05 -15.39 -2.05
C ASP A 143 -14.91 -14.35 -2.02
N MET A 144 -14.42 -14.02 -3.22
CA MET A 144 -13.23 -13.21 -3.43
C MET A 144 -13.46 -11.74 -3.07
N HIS A 145 -12.37 -11.04 -2.76
CA HIS A 145 -12.39 -9.59 -2.62
C HIS A 145 -12.93 -8.93 -3.90
N PRO A 146 -13.80 -7.89 -3.82
CA PRO A 146 -14.38 -7.26 -5.00
C PRO A 146 -13.35 -6.83 -6.06
N ALA A 147 -12.22 -6.26 -5.62
CA ALA A 147 -11.12 -5.88 -6.49
C ALA A 147 -10.50 -7.06 -7.26
N ILE A 148 -10.33 -8.21 -6.59
CA ILE A 148 -9.77 -9.42 -7.20
C ILE A 148 -10.77 -10.03 -8.19
N LYS A 149 -12.05 -10.10 -7.80
CA LYS A 149 -13.13 -10.57 -8.68
C LYS A 149 -13.26 -9.69 -9.93
N ALA A 150 -13.16 -8.37 -9.78
CA ALA A 150 -13.17 -7.43 -10.89
C ALA A 150 -11.93 -7.61 -11.78
N SER A 151 -10.74 -7.73 -11.20
CA SER A 151 -9.50 -7.96 -11.97
C SER A 151 -9.60 -9.23 -12.84
N ALA A 152 -10.09 -10.34 -12.28
CA ALA A 152 -10.28 -11.59 -13.01
C ALA A 152 -11.16 -11.44 -14.26
N LYS A 153 -12.15 -10.54 -14.18
CA LYS A 153 -13.10 -10.27 -15.26
C LYS A 153 -12.53 -9.30 -16.30
N TRP A 154 -11.91 -8.22 -15.85
CA TRP A 154 -11.53 -7.10 -16.71
C TRP A 154 -10.16 -7.28 -17.36
N LEU A 155 -9.23 -8.00 -16.73
CA LEU A 155 -7.89 -8.26 -17.28
C LEU A 155 -7.95 -8.85 -18.70
N PRO A 156 -8.64 -10.00 -18.95
CA PRO A 156 -8.75 -10.56 -20.29
C PRO A 156 -9.31 -9.59 -21.33
N ARG A 157 -10.37 -8.85 -20.94
CA ARG A 157 -11.06 -7.90 -21.82
C ARG A 157 -10.16 -6.73 -22.24
N LEU A 158 -9.18 -6.38 -21.41
CA LEU A 158 -8.23 -5.29 -21.65
C LEU A 158 -6.91 -5.76 -22.29
N GLY A 159 -6.78 -7.03 -22.65
CA GLY A 159 -5.63 -7.55 -23.40
C GLY A 159 -4.58 -8.28 -22.54
N TRP A 160 -4.82 -8.47 -21.24
CA TRP A 160 -4.02 -9.41 -20.45
C TRP A 160 -4.20 -10.84 -21.01
N PRO A 161 -3.14 -11.67 -21.10
CA PRO A 161 -1.78 -11.50 -20.55
C PRO A 161 -0.75 -10.92 -21.51
N ASN A 162 -1.17 -10.40 -22.67
CA ASN A 162 -0.24 -9.87 -23.69
C ASN A 162 0.09 -8.39 -23.44
N GLU A 163 -0.80 -7.67 -22.78
CA GLU A 163 -0.50 -6.35 -22.22
C GLU A 163 0.29 -6.51 -20.91
N GLU A 164 1.60 -6.24 -20.96
CA GLU A 164 2.54 -6.51 -19.86
C GLU A 164 2.31 -5.61 -18.64
N LEU A 165 1.72 -4.44 -18.84
CA LEU A 165 1.41 -3.49 -17.76
C LEU A 165 0.14 -3.84 -16.98
N LEU A 166 -0.64 -4.82 -17.46
CA LEU A 166 -1.82 -5.32 -16.77
C LEU A 166 -1.46 -6.55 -15.92
N SER A 167 -1.95 -6.59 -14.70
CA SER A 167 -1.81 -7.74 -13.79
C SER A 167 -2.81 -7.68 -12.64
N PHE A 168 -2.84 -8.68 -11.77
CA PHE A 168 -3.60 -8.59 -10.52
C PHE A 168 -3.03 -7.57 -9.53
N GLU A 169 -1.79 -7.11 -9.71
CA GLU A 169 -1.23 -6.00 -8.93
C GLU A 169 -1.73 -4.65 -9.47
N ARG A 170 -2.07 -4.57 -10.76
CA ARG A 170 -2.66 -3.38 -11.36
C ARG A 170 -3.52 -3.70 -12.58
N CYS A 171 -4.80 -3.33 -12.50
CA CYS A 171 -5.79 -3.52 -13.55
C CYS A 171 -6.70 -2.29 -13.65
N TYR A 172 -7.41 -2.15 -14.76
CA TYR A 172 -8.54 -1.23 -14.87
C TYR A 172 -9.83 -2.02 -14.98
N GLY A 173 -10.94 -1.45 -14.52
CA GLY A 173 -12.19 -2.19 -14.51
C GLY A 173 -13.36 -1.35 -14.07
N ALA A 174 -14.49 -2.02 -13.90
CA ALA A 174 -15.64 -1.45 -13.23
C ALA A 174 -16.04 -2.29 -12.02
N ILE A 175 -16.38 -1.63 -10.91
CA ILE A 175 -16.82 -2.25 -9.66
C ILE A 175 -18.27 -1.87 -9.36
N PRO A 176 -19.15 -2.83 -9.00
CA PRO A 176 -20.49 -2.54 -8.53
C PRO A 176 -20.47 -1.63 -7.30
N THR A 177 -21.21 -0.54 -7.38
CA THR A 177 -21.36 0.49 -6.35
C THR A 177 -22.83 0.77 -6.15
N ARG A 178 -23.21 1.23 -4.96
CA ARG A 178 -24.59 1.60 -4.62
C ARG A 178 -24.61 2.90 -3.86
N ASP A 179 -25.57 3.75 -4.19
CA ASP A 179 -25.91 4.98 -3.47
C ASP A 179 -27.44 5.10 -3.27
N ALA A 180 -27.92 6.30 -2.99
CA ALA A 180 -29.33 6.58 -2.76
C ALA A 180 -30.18 6.42 -4.04
N GLU A 181 -29.59 6.62 -5.22
CA GLU A 181 -30.28 6.56 -6.50
C GLU A 181 -30.25 5.17 -7.15
N GLY A 182 -29.39 4.26 -6.67
CA GLY A 182 -29.42 2.85 -7.08
C GLY A 182 -28.04 2.20 -7.20
N GLU A 183 -28.03 0.99 -7.76
CA GLU A 183 -26.80 0.26 -8.10
C GLU A 183 -26.27 0.68 -9.48
N PHE A 184 -24.96 0.78 -9.60
CA PHE A 184 -24.29 1.13 -10.85
C PHE A 184 -22.85 0.60 -10.86
N LEU A 185 -22.23 0.57 -12.02
CA LEU A 185 -20.82 0.25 -12.20
C LEU A 185 -20.01 1.55 -12.24
N GLN A 186 -18.99 1.62 -11.39
CA GLN A 186 -18.03 2.73 -11.33
C GLN A 186 -16.70 2.29 -11.95
N LEU A 187 -16.16 3.09 -12.87
CA LEU A 187 -14.83 2.86 -13.43
C LEU A 187 -13.74 3.13 -12.39
N VAL A 188 -12.79 2.20 -12.31
CA VAL A 188 -11.72 2.22 -11.31
C VAL A 188 -10.37 1.76 -11.88
N GLU A 189 -9.30 2.30 -11.32
CA GLU A 189 -8.00 1.64 -11.29
C GLU A 189 -7.97 0.73 -10.05
N ILE A 190 -7.62 -0.54 -10.25
CA ILE A 190 -7.51 -1.55 -9.22
C ILE A 190 -6.02 -1.78 -8.95
N ARG A 191 -5.61 -1.70 -7.69
CA ARG A 191 -4.24 -1.99 -7.23
C ARG A 191 -4.26 -3.10 -6.18
N GLY A 192 -4.07 -4.35 -6.60
CA GLY A 192 -4.16 -5.52 -5.73
C GLY A 192 -5.54 -5.70 -5.09
N ARG A 193 -5.69 -5.20 -3.85
CA ARG A 193 -6.96 -5.24 -3.09
C ARG A 193 -7.55 -3.86 -2.81
N SER A 194 -6.98 -2.78 -3.34
CA SER A 194 -7.56 -1.45 -3.29
C SER A 194 -7.99 -1.00 -4.69
N TRP A 195 -8.79 0.05 -4.75
CA TRP A 195 -9.16 0.68 -6.01
C TRP A 195 -9.45 2.17 -5.81
N SER A 196 -9.28 2.94 -6.88
CA SER A 196 -9.57 4.38 -6.94
C SER A 196 -10.38 4.69 -8.20
N ARG A 197 -11.31 5.65 -8.10
CA ARG A 197 -12.15 6.06 -9.22
C ARG A 197 -11.29 6.68 -10.33
N ILE A 198 -11.66 6.41 -11.59
CA ILE A 198 -11.04 7.00 -12.77
C ILE A 198 -12.12 7.47 -13.75
N GLY A 199 -11.70 8.24 -14.76
CA GLY A 199 -12.58 8.71 -15.82
C GLY A 199 -13.48 9.86 -15.39
N SER A 200 -14.59 10.00 -16.09
CA SER A 200 -15.54 11.12 -15.94
C SER A 200 -16.36 11.08 -14.65
N GLY A 201 -16.36 9.94 -13.95
CA GLY A 201 -17.28 9.68 -12.85
C GLY A 201 -18.68 9.24 -13.31
N ALA A 202 -18.87 8.96 -14.60
CA ALA A 202 -20.12 8.44 -15.13
C ALA A 202 -20.59 7.16 -14.42
N ARG A 203 -21.93 7.01 -14.36
CA ARG A 203 -22.61 5.85 -13.78
C ARG A 203 -23.01 4.91 -14.90
N HIS A 204 -22.46 3.70 -14.91
CA HIS A 204 -22.76 2.71 -15.94
C HIS A 204 -23.78 1.69 -15.44
N GLN A 205 -24.78 1.38 -16.26
CA GLN A 205 -25.85 0.44 -15.91
C GLN A 205 -25.54 -1.00 -16.34
N SER A 206 -24.56 -1.18 -17.23
CA SER A 206 -24.16 -2.49 -17.74
C SER A 206 -22.65 -2.58 -17.90
N GLU A 207 -22.13 -3.81 -17.93
CA GLU A 207 -20.71 -4.02 -18.18
C GLU A 207 -20.28 -3.54 -19.56
N ASP A 208 -21.17 -3.58 -20.55
CA ASP A 208 -20.87 -3.12 -21.91
C ASP A 208 -20.73 -1.60 -21.94
N THR A 209 -21.66 -0.86 -21.32
CA THR A 209 -21.56 0.60 -21.22
C THR A 209 -20.34 1.05 -20.42
N ALA A 210 -19.95 0.28 -19.39
CA ALA A 210 -18.71 0.52 -18.67
C ALA A 210 -17.48 0.25 -19.54
N PHE A 211 -17.49 -0.82 -20.34
CA PHE A 211 -16.37 -1.20 -21.18
C PHE A 211 -16.13 -0.23 -22.34
N GLU A 212 -17.19 0.30 -22.95
CA GLU A 212 -17.09 1.29 -24.03
C GLU A 212 -16.33 2.56 -23.59
N GLU A 213 -16.54 3.05 -22.36
CA GLU A 213 -15.75 4.16 -21.82
C GLU A 213 -14.37 3.70 -21.31
N LEU A 214 -14.33 2.55 -20.63
CA LEU A 214 -13.11 2.05 -20.01
C LEU A 214 -12.02 1.71 -21.02
N LYS A 215 -12.35 1.11 -22.17
CA LYS A 215 -11.37 0.62 -23.14
C LYS A 215 -10.45 1.74 -23.68
N PRO A 216 -10.97 2.84 -24.25
CA PRO A 216 -10.12 3.95 -24.70
C PRO A 216 -9.40 4.65 -23.53
N LEU A 217 -10.06 4.78 -22.36
CA LEU A 217 -9.44 5.36 -21.17
C LEU A 217 -8.24 4.53 -20.68
N ALA A 218 -8.40 3.21 -20.58
CA ALA A 218 -7.36 2.29 -20.16
C ALA A 218 -6.19 2.30 -21.14
N ALA A 219 -6.44 2.33 -22.45
CA ALA A 219 -5.39 2.45 -23.46
C ALA A 219 -4.54 3.72 -23.25
N ARG A 220 -5.19 4.87 -23.05
CA ARG A 220 -4.50 6.13 -22.75
C ARG A 220 -3.67 6.06 -21.47
N LEU A 221 -4.25 5.52 -20.39
CA LEU A 221 -3.56 5.39 -19.10
C LEU A 221 -2.37 4.43 -19.17
N LEU A 222 -2.45 3.39 -20.01
CA LEU A 222 -1.32 2.48 -20.27
C LEU A 222 -0.21 3.19 -21.06
N GLU A 223 -0.55 4.01 -22.05
CA GLU A 223 0.43 4.83 -22.78
C GLU A 223 1.10 5.89 -21.91
N ASP A 224 0.33 6.57 -21.07
CA ASP A 224 0.84 7.49 -20.04
C ASP A 224 1.88 6.77 -19.18
N ARG A 225 1.55 5.57 -18.68
CA ARG A 225 2.46 4.75 -17.88
C ARG A 225 3.72 4.33 -18.65
N ARG A 226 3.60 3.90 -19.91
CA ARG A 226 4.78 3.54 -20.71
C ARG A 226 5.75 4.72 -20.83
N ARG A 227 5.22 5.93 -20.98
CA ARG A 227 6.02 7.15 -21.00
C ARG A 227 6.70 7.36 -19.66
N ASP A 228 5.98 7.23 -18.55
CA ASP A 228 6.50 7.34 -17.19
C ASP A 228 7.62 6.31 -16.92
N GLU A 229 7.41 5.04 -17.24
CA GLU A 229 8.40 3.98 -17.07
C GLU A 229 9.66 4.19 -17.94
N ALA A 230 9.49 4.69 -19.17
CA ALA A 230 10.60 4.99 -20.08
C ALA A 230 11.52 6.11 -19.54
N VAL A 231 10.98 7.04 -18.76
CA VAL A 231 11.76 8.09 -18.08
C VAL A 231 12.13 7.72 -16.65
N GLY A 232 11.88 6.48 -16.23
CA GLY A 232 12.27 5.94 -14.92
C GLY A 232 11.39 6.39 -13.76
N VAL A 233 10.16 6.86 -14.03
CA VAL A 233 9.16 7.16 -13.00
C VAL A 233 8.46 5.87 -12.63
N SER A 234 8.62 5.37 -11.39
CA SER A 234 7.86 4.19 -10.97
C SER A 234 6.44 4.55 -10.55
N ASP A 235 5.55 3.61 -10.83
CA ASP A 235 4.12 3.65 -10.55
C ASP A 235 3.75 3.71 -9.06
N LYS A 236 4.75 3.52 -8.18
CA LYS A 236 4.60 3.72 -6.74
C LYS A 236 5.04 5.12 -6.29
N ALA A 237 5.84 5.86 -7.06
CA ALA A 237 6.10 7.28 -6.82
C ALA A 237 4.82 8.15 -6.92
N LEU A 238 3.79 7.63 -7.58
CA LEU A 238 2.48 8.23 -7.78
C LEU A 238 1.52 7.94 -6.61
N GLY A 239 1.88 8.44 -5.41
CA GLY A 239 0.87 8.97 -4.50
C GLY A 239 0.19 10.20 -5.13
N PRO A 240 -0.86 10.77 -4.50
CA PRO A 240 -1.42 12.02 -5.00
C PRO A 240 -0.30 13.08 -5.04
N GLY A 241 0.10 13.51 -6.25
CA GLY A 241 1.20 14.47 -6.49
C GLY A 241 2.47 13.93 -7.18
N GLY A 242 2.53 12.67 -7.60
CA GLY A 242 3.77 12.03 -8.06
C GLY A 242 4.34 12.50 -9.41
N VAL A 243 5.18 13.51 -9.39
CA VAL A 243 6.51 13.60 -10.04
C VAL A 243 7.19 14.75 -9.30
N ARG A 244 8.45 14.61 -8.88
CA ARG A 244 9.15 15.77 -8.30
C ARG A 244 9.22 16.88 -9.36
N ILE A 245 8.51 17.97 -9.12
CA ILE A 245 8.58 19.18 -9.95
C ILE A 245 9.66 20.07 -9.35
N GLY A 246 10.83 20.10 -9.98
CA GLY A 246 11.94 20.93 -9.54
C GLY A 246 13.19 20.72 -10.39
N PRO A 247 14.12 21.68 -10.42
CA PRO A 247 15.36 21.54 -11.17
C PRO A 247 16.14 20.28 -10.71
N PRO A 248 16.90 19.62 -11.60
CA PRO A 248 17.76 18.51 -11.21
C PRO A 248 18.68 18.92 -10.06
N ASN A 249 18.84 18.06 -9.07
CA ASN A 249 19.76 18.31 -7.97
C ASN A 249 21.21 18.18 -8.45
N PRO A 250 22.01 19.26 -8.51
CA PRO A 250 23.37 19.21 -9.04
C PRO A 250 24.33 18.39 -8.16
N LYS A 251 23.93 18.08 -6.91
CA LYS A 251 24.73 17.27 -5.97
C LYS A 251 24.45 15.77 -6.08
N ARG A 252 23.42 15.35 -6.82
CA ARG A 252 23.17 13.93 -7.08
C ARG A 252 23.96 13.49 -8.31
N VAL A 253 25.01 12.70 -8.09
CA VAL A 253 25.82 12.12 -9.18
C VAL A 253 25.33 10.70 -9.44
N GLY A 254 24.49 10.52 -10.47
CA GLY A 254 23.94 9.22 -10.81
C GLY A 254 22.90 8.72 -9.80
N ARG A 255 22.91 7.41 -9.52
CA ARG A 255 21.94 6.76 -8.63
C ARG A 255 22.44 6.77 -7.19
N THR A 256 21.53 7.01 -6.25
CA THR A 256 21.79 7.18 -4.81
C THR A 256 21.38 5.92 -4.04
N ASP A 257 22.19 5.50 -3.07
CA ASP A 257 21.82 4.46 -2.11
C ASP A 257 21.72 5.00 -0.67
N SER A 258 21.38 4.11 0.27
CA SER A 258 21.23 4.51 1.68
C SER A 258 22.52 4.97 2.34
N LYS A 259 23.69 4.52 1.87
CA LYS A 259 24.99 4.97 2.38
C LYS A 259 25.30 6.38 1.89
N ASP A 260 24.89 6.73 0.68
CA ASP A 260 25.02 8.09 0.15
C ASP A 260 24.20 9.08 0.99
N LEU A 261 22.94 8.73 1.30
CA LEU A 261 22.09 9.51 2.21
C LEU A 261 22.76 9.73 3.58
N VAL A 262 23.27 8.65 4.19
CA VAL A 262 23.97 8.72 5.49
C VAL A 262 25.23 9.57 5.39
N SER A 263 26.04 9.40 4.36
CA SER A 263 27.33 10.07 4.26
C SER A 263 27.22 11.56 3.95
N VAL A 264 26.28 11.95 3.09
CA VAL A 264 26.08 13.33 2.60
C VAL A 264 25.24 14.15 3.58
N LEU A 265 24.10 13.62 4.03
CA LEU A 265 23.20 14.31 4.96
C LEU A 265 23.56 14.07 6.42
N LYS A 266 24.53 13.20 6.72
CA LYS A 266 24.94 12.79 8.08
C LYS A 266 23.86 12.09 8.88
N LEU A 267 22.86 11.48 8.23
CA LEU A 267 21.77 10.77 8.91
C LEU A 267 22.29 9.71 9.89
N LYS A 268 21.59 9.57 11.01
CA LYS A 268 21.83 8.51 12.01
C LYS A 268 21.77 7.10 11.40
N GLY A 269 20.94 6.94 10.38
CA GLY A 269 20.75 5.71 9.62
C GLY A 269 19.57 5.81 8.67
N VAL A 270 19.44 4.80 7.80
CA VAL A 270 18.30 4.61 6.90
C VAL A 270 17.78 3.19 7.07
N GLU A 271 16.48 3.05 7.34
CA GLU A 271 15.80 1.77 7.56
C GLU A 271 14.81 1.50 6.42
N PHE A 272 14.75 0.25 5.95
CA PHE A 272 13.75 -0.18 4.97
C PHE A 272 12.89 -1.29 5.54
N GLY A 273 11.62 -1.14 5.29
CA GLY A 273 10.59 -2.03 5.75
C GLY A 273 9.95 -2.91 4.71
N ARG A 274 8.87 -3.57 5.13
CA ARG A 274 8.08 -4.45 4.27
C ARG A 274 7.28 -3.70 3.19
N GLY A 275 7.04 -2.40 3.39
CA GLY A 275 6.34 -1.56 2.41
C GLY A 275 7.15 -1.24 1.15
N ILE A 276 8.48 -1.44 1.17
CA ILE A 276 9.38 -1.15 0.05
C ILE A 276 10.10 -2.43 -0.41
N LEU A 277 9.96 -2.78 -1.68
CA LEU A 277 10.66 -3.93 -2.26
C LEU A 277 12.15 -3.61 -2.47
N GLN A 278 13.01 -4.63 -2.45
CA GLN A 278 14.46 -4.44 -2.65
C GLN A 278 14.81 -3.68 -3.92
N ARG A 279 14.12 -3.97 -5.03
CA ARG A 279 14.32 -3.27 -6.31
C ARG A 279 13.92 -1.78 -6.27
N GLU A 280 13.07 -1.40 -5.32
CA GLU A 280 12.51 -0.04 -5.16
C GLU A 280 13.30 0.83 -4.19
N ARG A 281 14.12 0.22 -3.31
CA ARG A 281 14.88 0.95 -2.28
C ARG A 281 15.76 2.05 -2.87
N ARG A 282 16.32 1.84 -4.06
CA ARG A 282 17.17 2.81 -4.75
C ARG A 282 16.39 4.05 -5.16
N GLU A 283 15.21 3.86 -5.75
CA GLU A 283 14.40 4.98 -6.24
C GLU A 283 13.84 5.81 -5.08
N VAL A 284 13.46 5.15 -3.98
CA VAL A 284 13.08 5.83 -2.75
C VAL A 284 14.24 6.65 -2.17
N CYS A 285 15.47 6.12 -2.23
CA CYS A 285 16.66 6.89 -1.84
C CYS A 285 16.90 8.10 -2.75
N ASP A 286 16.76 7.95 -4.07
CA ASP A 286 16.92 9.03 -5.03
C ASP A 286 15.94 10.19 -4.75
N LEU A 287 14.67 9.86 -4.50
CA LEU A 287 13.64 10.84 -4.19
C LEU A 287 13.84 11.48 -2.81
N ALA A 288 14.19 10.70 -1.80
CA ALA A 288 14.47 11.23 -0.46
C ALA A 288 15.70 12.15 -0.48
N PHE A 289 16.73 11.82 -1.26
CA PHE A 289 17.91 12.66 -1.42
C PHE A 289 17.53 14.02 -2.00
N ASP A 290 16.77 14.03 -3.10
CA ASP A 290 16.30 15.27 -3.71
C ASP A 290 15.42 16.09 -2.75
N ALA A 291 14.42 15.46 -2.12
CA ALA A 291 13.50 16.14 -1.22
C ALA A 291 14.23 16.78 -0.02
N MET A 292 15.25 16.12 0.52
CA MET A 292 16.06 16.66 1.62
C MET A 292 16.92 17.85 1.17
N PHE A 293 17.43 17.83 -0.07
CA PHE A 293 18.19 18.95 -0.62
C PHE A 293 17.30 20.13 -1.01
N ASP A 294 16.09 19.88 -1.50
CA ASP A 294 15.08 20.92 -1.72
C ASP A 294 14.71 21.57 -0.39
N LEU A 295 14.50 20.77 0.66
CA LEU A 295 14.29 21.26 2.01
C LEU A 295 15.47 22.12 2.50
N CYS A 296 16.71 21.67 2.29
CA CYS A 296 17.90 22.48 2.59
C CYS A 296 17.91 23.82 1.85
N GLN A 297 17.53 23.83 0.58
CA GLN A 297 17.50 25.03 -0.25
C GLN A 297 16.42 26.01 0.23
N VAL A 298 15.21 25.52 0.48
CA VAL A 298 14.07 26.31 0.97
C VAL A 298 14.39 26.93 2.33
N LEU A 299 14.93 26.13 3.26
CA LEU A 299 15.30 26.59 4.60
C LEU A 299 16.67 27.27 4.66
N ARG A 300 17.39 27.36 3.52
CA ARG A 300 18.74 27.92 3.41
C ARG A 300 19.72 27.35 4.44
N MET A 301 19.66 26.04 4.67
CA MET A 301 20.46 25.33 5.66
C MET A 301 21.47 24.38 5.00
N PRO A 302 22.62 24.08 5.65
CA PRO A 302 23.58 23.11 5.12
C PRO A 302 23.02 21.68 5.20
N ALA A 303 23.54 20.77 4.35
CA ALA A 303 23.06 19.39 4.23
C ALA A 303 22.97 18.63 5.58
N PRO A 304 23.95 18.72 6.51
CA PRO A 304 23.83 18.05 7.80
C PRO A 304 22.71 18.57 8.70
N ALA A 305 22.22 19.80 8.49
CA ALA A 305 21.10 20.35 9.28
C ALA A 305 19.78 19.63 8.97
N ALA A 306 19.61 19.07 7.77
CA ALA A 306 18.43 18.29 7.41
C ALA A 306 18.30 16.99 8.21
N SER A 307 19.40 16.48 8.77
CA SER A 307 19.38 15.36 9.70
C SER A 307 19.49 15.79 11.17
N LEU A 308 19.32 17.08 11.45
CA LEU A 308 19.55 17.67 12.77
C LEU A 308 20.96 17.31 13.30
N TRP A 309 21.96 17.49 12.45
CA TRP A 309 23.37 17.19 12.71
C TRP A 309 23.62 15.71 13.06
N GLY A 310 22.92 14.82 12.36
CA GLY A 310 23.01 13.37 12.50
C GLY A 310 22.26 12.77 13.66
N ARG A 311 21.38 13.55 14.29
CA ARG A 311 20.47 13.07 15.33
C ARG A 311 19.29 12.30 14.74
N ALA A 312 18.81 12.72 13.57
CA ALA A 312 17.68 12.12 12.87
C ALA A 312 18.10 11.00 11.90
N GLY A 313 17.29 9.93 11.85
CA GLY A 313 17.34 8.88 10.82
C GLY A 313 16.09 8.89 9.95
N LEU A 314 16.16 8.19 8.81
CA LEU A 314 15.01 7.97 7.93
C LEU A 314 14.57 6.51 7.96
N ALA A 315 13.28 6.26 7.81
CA ALA A 315 12.73 4.93 7.70
C ALA A 315 11.61 4.88 6.67
N PHE A 316 11.63 3.84 5.83
CA PHE A 316 10.69 3.68 4.71
C PHE A 316 9.89 2.38 4.86
N GLY A 317 8.59 2.48 5.14
CA GLY A 317 7.65 1.36 5.14
C GLY A 317 7.94 0.28 6.19
N SER A 318 8.70 0.60 7.24
CA SER A 318 9.26 -0.36 8.21
C SER A 318 8.40 -0.62 9.43
N ARG A 319 7.43 0.24 9.69
CA ARG A 319 6.57 0.19 10.87
C ARG A 319 5.15 0.38 10.39
N GLY A 320 4.31 -0.64 10.61
CA GLY A 320 2.93 -0.61 10.15
C GLY A 320 2.22 0.56 10.81
N MET A 321 1.75 1.51 10.00
CA MET A 321 0.97 2.63 10.47
C MET A 321 -0.52 2.32 10.43
N GLY A 322 -1.29 3.02 11.27
CA GLY A 322 -2.75 2.99 11.19
C GLY A 322 -3.25 3.38 9.79
N PRO A 323 -4.46 2.96 9.40
CA PRO A 323 -5.01 3.28 8.08
C PRO A 323 -5.05 4.80 7.86
N GLY A 324 -4.46 5.27 6.75
CA GLY A 324 -4.51 6.68 6.31
C GLY A 324 -3.36 7.57 6.77
N VAL A 325 -2.39 7.04 7.54
CA VAL A 325 -1.21 7.80 7.96
C VAL A 325 -0.11 7.66 6.90
N LEU A 326 0.40 8.79 6.39
CA LEU A 326 1.37 8.83 5.26
C LEU A 326 2.83 8.94 5.73
N GLY A 327 3.07 9.56 6.88
CA GLY A 327 4.33 9.57 7.59
C GLY A 327 4.11 9.81 9.09
N HIS A 328 5.14 9.60 9.90
CA HIS A 328 5.18 10.08 11.27
C HIS A 328 6.63 10.27 11.74
N PHE A 329 6.84 11.23 12.64
CA PHE A 329 8.08 11.36 13.39
C PHE A 329 8.03 10.61 14.72
N GLU A 330 9.12 9.93 15.09
CA GLU A 330 9.28 9.28 16.39
C GLU A 330 10.28 10.04 17.28
N PRO A 331 9.80 10.81 18.27
CA PRO A 331 10.66 11.64 19.13
C PRO A 331 11.76 10.88 19.86
N LYS A 332 11.44 9.73 20.45
CA LYS A 332 12.39 8.94 21.24
C LYS A 332 13.52 8.36 20.38
N ALA A 333 13.20 7.89 19.19
CA ALA A 333 14.18 7.29 18.28
C ALA A 333 14.91 8.34 17.43
N PHE A 334 14.33 9.55 17.30
CA PHE A 334 14.65 10.55 16.30
C PHE A 334 14.64 9.94 14.90
N VAL A 335 13.48 9.40 14.50
CA VAL A 335 13.31 8.78 13.17
C VAL A 335 12.12 9.42 12.47
N VAL A 336 12.34 9.91 11.26
CA VAL A 336 11.27 10.30 10.34
C VAL A 336 10.87 9.05 9.55
N HIS A 337 9.62 8.63 9.72
CA HIS A 337 9.04 7.47 9.07
C HIS A 337 8.13 7.91 7.93
N MET A 338 8.28 7.26 6.77
CA MET A 338 7.41 7.42 5.62
C MET A 338 6.78 6.06 5.33
N ASP A 339 5.48 6.03 4.98
CA ASP A 339 4.75 4.82 4.60
C ASP A 339 5.15 4.32 3.20
N GLY A 340 6.44 4.06 3.01
CA GLY A 340 7.04 3.74 1.72
C GLY A 340 6.72 4.82 0.68
N TRP A 341 5.88 4.46 -0.27
CA TRP A 341 5.55 5.24 -1.45
C TRP A 341 4.36 6.19 -1.27
N SER A 342 3.38 5.81 -0.43
CA SER A 342 2.27 6.68 -0.04
C SER A 342 2.73 7.88 0.79
N GLY A 343 3.89 7.78 1.45
CA GLY A 343 4.53 8.87 2.17
C GLY A 343 5.27 9.89 1.29
N ALA A 344 5.25 9.76 -0.03
CA ALA A 344 5.83 10.79 -0.91
C ALA A 344 5.13 12.15 -0.66
N GLY A 345 5.93 13.19 -0.39
CA GLY A 345 5.44 14.56 -0.12
C GLY A 345 5.35 14.95 1.36
N VAL A 346 5.42 14.01 2.31
CA VAL A 346 5.28 14.33 3.76
C VAL A 346 6.62 14.63 4.45
N LEU A 347 7.75 14.43 3.77
CA LEU A 347 9.08 14.52 4.37
C LEU A 347 9.34 15.87 5.05
N ALA A 348 8.95 16.98 4.43
CA ALA A 348 9.11 18.31 5.02
C ALA A 348 8.24 18.50 6.28
N HIS A 349 7.03 17.93 6.28
CA HIS A 349 6.12 17.96 7.43
C HIS A 349 6.72 17.19 8.62
N GLU A 350 7.17 15.96 8.37
CA GLU A 350 7.78 15.13 9.42
C GLU A 350 9.12 15.70 9.91
N PHE A 351 9.89 16.35 9.04
CA PHE A 351 11.07 17.11 9.47
C PHE A 351 10.68 18.27 10.39
N GLY A 352 9.56 18.95 10.13
CA GLY A 352 9.00 19.97 11.02
C GLY A 352 8.76 19.43 12.43
N HIS A 353 8.14 18.25 12.56
CA HIS A 353 7.99 17.56 13.85
C HIS A 353 9.34 17.21 14.49
N ALA A 354 10.32 16.76 13.71
CA ALA A 354 11.65 16.45 14.21
C ALA A 354 12.35 17.70 14.77
N LEU A 355 12.27 18.82 14.05
CA LEU A 355 12.84 20.11 14.47
C LEU A 355 12.16 20.63 15.73
N ASP A 356 10.83 20.58 15.77
CA ASP A 356 10.03 21.00 16.93
C ASP A 356 10.40 20.22 18.20
N SER A 357 10.53 18.90 18.10
CA SER A 357 10.97 18.07 19.22
C SER A 357 12.44 18.32 19.60
N ALA A 358 13.31 18.58 18.62
CA ALA A 358 14.71 18.94 18.90
C ALA A 358 14.82 20.27 19.64
N MET A 359 14.01 21.27 19.28
CA MET A 359 13.95 22.55 19.99
C MET A 359 13.38 22.39 21.40
N ALA A 360 12.34 21.57 21.59
CA ALA A 360 11.82 21.26 22.92
C ALA A 360 12.90 20.66 23.83
N GLN A 361 13.64 19.67 23.34
CA GLN A 361 14.71 19.04 24.12
C GLN A 361 15.88 20.01 24.38
N ALA A 362 16.20 20.89 23.43
CA ALA A 362 17.19 21.95 23.64
C ALA A 362 16.75 22.97 24.70
N ALA A 363 15.45 23.25 24.80
CA ALA A 363 14.83 24.10 25.80
C ALA A 363 14.60 23.41 27.16
N GLY A 364 15.10 22.17 27.34
CA GLY A 364 15.01 21.40 28.58
C GLY A 364 13.67 20.66 28.80
N LEU A 365 12.81 20.57 27.77
CA LEU A 365 11.60 19.75 27.83
C LEU A 365 11.93 18.27 27.60
N GLY A 366 10.98 17.38 27.94
CA GLY A 366 11.19 15.93 27.91
C GLY A 366 11.47 15.34 26.51
N GLU A 367 12.01 14.12 26.48
CA GLU A 367 12.44 13.41 25.24
C GLU A 367 11.35 13.14 24.20
N ALA A 368 10.08 13.28 24.58
CA ALA A 368 8.92 13.12 23.69
C ALA A 368 8.10 14.40 23.52
N ALA A 369 8.61 15.53 24.00
CA ALA A 369 7.91 16.81 23.94
C ALA A 369 8.10 17.49 22.57
N PHE A 370 7.16 18.38 22.27
CA PHE A 370 7.17 19.33 21.16
C PHE A 370 7.13 20.75 21.73
N LEU A 371 7.92 21.66 21.17
CA LEU A 371 8.00 23.03 21.66
C LEU A 371 6.71 23.78 21.36
N SER A 372 6.12 23.50 20.20
CA SER A 372 4.82 24.03 19.77
C SER A 372 3.70 23.76 20.78
N GLU A 373 3.64 22.57 21.38
CA GLU A 373 2.65 22.21 22.41
C GLU A 373 2.83 23.06 23.67
N GLY A 374 4.07 23.23 24.13
CA GLY A 374 4.38 24.12 25.25
C GLY A 374 3.99 25.56 24.95
N VAL A 375 4.30 26.06 23.74
CA VAL A 375 3.94 27.40 23.30
C VAL A 375 2.42 27.59 23.21
N ALA A 376 1.69 26.61 22.69
CA ALA A 376 0.23 26.62 22.64
C ALA A 376 -0.40 26.62 24.04
N ALA A 377 0.24 25.95 25.00
CA ALA A 377 -0.14 25.95 26.42
C ALA A 377 0.31 27.21 27.18
N GLY A 378 0.93 28.19 26.52
CA GLY A 378 1.33 29.47 27.12
C GLY A 378 2.74 29.48 27.73
N TRP A 379 3.55 28.43 27.57
CA TRP A 379 4.92 28.41 28.06
C TRP A 379 5.82 29.35 27.25
N ARG A 380 6.55 30.24 27.94
CA ARG A 380 7.40 31.29 27.35
C ARG A 380 8.74 31.48 28.09
N GLU A 381 9.11 30.53 28.94
CA GLU A 381 10.26 30.71 29.84
C GLU A 381 11.59 30.64 29.08
N ASP A 382 11.68 29.83 28.03
CA ASP A 382 12.87 29.69 27.17
C ASP A 382 12.85 30.64 25.95
N ALA A 383 14.03 31.00 25.47
CA ALA A 383 14.19 31.88 24.31
C ALA A 383 13.62 31.28 23.02
N LEU A 384 13.77 29.97 22.78
CA LEU A 384 13.21 29.28 21.62
C LEU A 384 11.68 29.32 21.66
N ALA A 385 11.07 29.17 22.84
CA ALA A 385 9.62 29.27 23.00
C ALA A 385 9.09 30.66 22.64
N ARG A 386 9.81 31.72 23.03
CA ARG A 386 9.46 33.11 22.67
C ARG A 386 9.59 33.34 21.17
N MET A 387 10.69 32.90 20.56
CA MET A 387 10.90 33.00 19.11
C MET A 387 9.82 32.23 18.33
N LEU A 388 9.47 31.00 18.75
CA LEU A 388 8.42 30.23 18.09
C LEU A 388 7.04 30.90 18.23
N ALA A 389 6.75 31.50 19.39
CA ALA A 389 5.53 32.27 19.60
C ALA A 389 5.44 33.49 18.66
N GLU A 390 6.55 34.20 18.45
CA GLU A 390 6.62 35.31 17.49
C GLU A 390 6.34 34.85 16.06
N VAL A 391 6.89 33.69 15.66
CA VAL A 391 6.61 33.09 14.35
C VAL A 391 5.12 32.75 14.22
N TYR A 392 4.50 32.15 15.23
CA TYR A 392 3.07 31.82 15.21
C TYR A 392 2.19 33.05 15.09
N GLU A 393 2.49 34.11 15.86
CA GLU A 393 1.76 35.37 15.74
C GLU A 393 1.91 35.96 14.34
N ALA A 394 3.10 35.96 13.74
CA ALA A 394 3.31 36.43 12.37
C ALA A 394 2.59 35.56 11.31
N CYS A 395 2.45 34.25 11.56
CA CYS A 395 1.67 33.36 10.71
C CYS A 395 0.17 33.62 10.83
N ILE A 396 -0.34 34.15 11.94
CA ILE A 396 -1.77 34.39 12.16
C ILE A 396 -2.16 35.83 11.82
N LYS A 397 -1.32 36.80 12.18
CA LYS A 397 -1.60 38.24 12.08
C LYS A 397 -0.52 38.98 11.29
N ASP A 398 -0.92 39.99 10.53
CA ASP A 398 -0.02 40.96 9.92
C ASP A 398 0.34 42.10 10.88
N ARG A 399 1.09 43.10 10.38
CA ARG A 399 1.56 44.26 11.16
C ARG A 399 0.43 45.13 11.71
N ASP A 400 -0.76 45.06 11.11
CA ASP A 400 -1.94 45.83 11.49
C ASP A 400 -2.89 45.01 12.41
N GLY A 401 -2.48 43.79 12.79
CA GLY A 401 -3.28 42.88 13.62
C GLY A 401 -4.39 42.15 12.87
N LEU A 402 -4.44 42.27 11.54
CA LEU A 402 -5.42 41.59 10.69
C LEU A 402 -4.92 40.19 10.30
N PRO A 403 -5.79 39.27 9.84
CA PRO A 403 -5.35 37.94 9.42
C PRO A 403 -4.26 38.01 8.36
N SER A 404 -3.14 37.33 8.61
CA SER A 404 -1.96 37.35 7.73
C SER A 404 -2.29 36.79 6.34
N ALA A 405 -1.46 37.12 5.34
CA ALA A 405 -1.53 36.49 4.02
C ALA A 405 -1.37 34.96 4.12
N PHE A 406 -0.44 34.49 4.94
CA PHE A 406 -0.19 33.07 5.18
C PHE A 406 -1.44 32.34 5.69
N LEU A 407 -2.13 32.89 6.69
CA LEU A 407 -3.36 32.31 7.23
C LEU A 407 -4.49 32.31 6.19
N LYS A 408 -4.62 33.40 5.41
CA LYS A 408 -5.64 33.49 4.35
C LYS A 408 -5.41 32.45 3.27
N ASP A 409 -4.17 32.27 2.82
CA ASP A 409 -3.84 31.32 1.77
C ASP A 409 -3.89 29.88 2.29
N SER A 410 -3.50 29.63 3.54
CA SER A 410 -3.68 28.32 4.19
C SER A 410 -5.16 27.90 4.23
N ARG A 411 -6.06 28.82 4.62
CA ARG A 411 -7.51 28.56 4.64
C ARG A 411 -8.09 28.30 3.25
N LYS A 412 -7.60 28.99 2.21
CA LYS A 412 -8.00 28.70 0.82
C LYS A 412 -7.56 27.29 0.45
N LEU A 413 -6.32 26.93 0.81
CA LEU A 413 -5.74 25.62 0.54
C LEU A 413 -6.54 24.48 1.20
N ASP A 414 -6.99 24.68 2.44
CA ASP A 414 -7.85 23.73 3.17
C ASP A 414 -9.18 23.46 2.44
N GLY A 415 -9.68 24.42 1.67
CA GLY A 415 -10.92 24.31 0.89
C GLY A 415 -10.85 23.36 -0.31
N TYR A 416 -9.65 22.95 -0.76
CA TYR A 416 -9.48 22.10 -1.94
C TYR A 416 -9.70 20.60 -1.68
N GLY A 417 -9.90 20.18 -0.41
CA GLY A 417 -10.25 18.79 -0.06
C GLY A 417 -9.17 17.74 -0.40
N ARG A 418 -7.93 18.17 -0.67
CA ARG A 418 -6.75 17.34 -0.92
C ARG A 418 -5.67 17.67 0.12
N SER A 419 -4.79 16.71 0.39
CA SER A 419 -3.63 16.95 1.25
C SER A 419 -2.77 18.08 0.70
N TYR A 420 -2.44 19.07 1.53
CA TYR A 420 -1.80 20.33 1.09
C TYR A 420 -0.47 20.14 0.36
N TRP A 421 0.31 19.10 0.72
CA TRP A 421 1.59 18.74 0.09
C TRP A 421 1.45 18.06 -1.29
N ALA A 422 0.22 17.74 -1.72
CA ALA A 422 -0.10 17.10 -2.99
C ALA A 422 -0.75 18.05 -4.01
N THR A 423 -0.92 19.34 -3.65
CA THR A 423 -1.54 20.34 -4.51
C THR A 423 -0.46 20.98 -5.39
N PRO A 424 -0.54 20.89 -6.73
CA PRO A 424 0.36 21.62 -7.62
C PRO A 424 0.23 23.11 -7.35
N VAL A 425 1.36 23.81 -7.22
CA VAL A 425 1.43 25.28 -7.05
C VAL A 425 1.24 25.97 -8.38
#